data_AF-A0A3R9DQD4-F1
#
_entry.id   AF-A0A3R9DQD4-F1
#
_cell.length_a   1.000
_cell.length_b   1.000
_cell.length_c   1.000
_cell.angle_alpha   90.00
_cell.angle_beta   90.00
_cell.angle_gamma   90.00
#
_symmetry.space_group_name_H-M   'P 1'
#
loop_
_entity.id
_entity.type
_entity.pdbx_description
1 polymer ?
#
loop_
_entity_poly.entity_id
_entity_poly.type
_entity_poly.pdbx_seq_one_letter_code
_entity_poly.pdbx_strand_id
1 'polypeptide(L)' 'MSVKDLIEDTRRKMIISIRENGYTSKKTIQLSQELDMYIWEQQKIGMKLLKEKAAH' A
#
# COMPACT_ATOMS: atom_id res chain seq x y z
N MET A 1 3.44 -5.47 12.97
CA MET A 1 2.72 -4.41 12.23
C MET A 1 1.68 -5.06 11.35
N SER A 2 0.47 -4.51 11.28
CA SER A 2 -0.54 -4.95 10.31
C SER A 2 -0.25 -4.38 8.92
N VAL A 3 -0.81 -4.99 7.86
CA VAL A 3 -0.72 -4.45 6.49
C VAL A 3 -1.29 -3.02 6.41
N LYS A 4 -2.33 -2.72 7.21
CA LYS A 4 -2.89 -1.36 7.31
C LYS A 4 -1.87 -0.35 7.86
N ASP A 5 -1.08 -0.75 8.86
CA ASP A 5 -0.05 0.12 9.43
C ASP A 5 1.07 0.39 8.40
N LEU A 6 1.44 -0.62 7.61
CA LEU A 6 2.44 -0.48 6.53
C LEU A 6 1.96 0.45 5.42
N ILE A 7 0.69 0.36 5.02
CA ILE A 7 0.08 1.25 4.03
C ILE A 7 0.09 2.70 4.51
N GLU A 8 -0.31 2.94 5.76
CA GLU A 8 -0.38 4.29 6.33
C GLU A 8 1.01 4.91 6.50
N ASP A 9 1.99 4.15 6.98
CA ASP A 9 3.38 4.59 7.10
C ASP A 9 3.99 4.91 5.72
N THR A 10 3.77 4.04 4.72
CA THR A 10 4.28 4.24 3.35
C THR A 10 3.64 5.46 2.69
N ARG A 11 2.33 5.70 2.89
CA ARG A 11 1.65 6.93 2.44
C ARG A 11 2.28 8.18 3.04
N ARG A 12 2.57 8.19 4.35
CA ARG A 12 3.20 9.34 5.01
C ARG A 12 4.59 9.60 4.44
N LYS A 13 5.41 8.55 4.28
CA LYS A 13 6.73 8.64 3.65
C LYS A 13 6.65 9.17 2.22
N MET A 14 5.66 8.73 1.45
CA MET A 14 5.45 9.20 0.07
C MET A 14 5.10 10.69 0.03
N ILE A 15 4.18 11.15 0.88
CA ILE A 15 3.81 12.58 0.99
C ILE A 15 5.04 13.44 1.33
N ILE A 16 5.85 13.00 2.29
CA ILE A 16 7.10 13.69 2.65
C ILE A 16 8.06 13.69 1.46
N SER A 17 8.25 12.55 0.80
CA SER A 17 9.16 12.44 -0.36
C SER A 17 8.72 13.31 -1.53
N ILE A 18 7.42 13.42 -1.79
CA ILE A 18 6.86 14.32 -2.81
C ILE A 18 7.21 15.77 -2.48
N ARG A 19 7.02 16.17 -1.22
CA ARG A 19 7.29 17.54 -0.77
C ARG A 19 8.78 17.89 -0.87
N GLU A 20 9.67 16.94 -0.55
CA GLU A 20 11.11 17.15 -0.52
C GLU A 20 11.79 17.00 -1.87
N ASN A 21 11.37 16.01 -2.67
CA ASN A 21 12.09 15.55 -3.87
C ASN A 21 11.26 15.66 -5.16
N GLY A 22 9.96 15.93 -5.05
CA GLY A 22 9.02 15.94 -6.16
C GLY A 22 8.42 14.56 -6.49
N TYR A 23 7.36 14.59 -7.30
CA TYR A 23 6.58 13.41 -7.70
C TYR A 23 7.38 12.41 -8.55
N THR A 24 8.27 12.91 -9.41
CA THR A 24 9.02 12.07 -10.36
C THR A 24 10.36 11.60 -9.81
N SER A 25 10.69 11.91 -8.55
CA SER A 25 11.92 11.42 -7.94
C SER A 25 11.91 9.90 -7.83
N LYS A 26 13.09 9.28 -8.00
CA LYS A 26 13.25 7.82 -7.86
C LYS A 26 12.71 7.31 -6.52
N LYS A 27 12.95 8.07 -5.43
CA LYS A 27 12.49 7.72 -4.08
C LYS A 27 10.95 7.71 -4.01
N THR A 28 10.30 8.74 -4.56
CA THR A 28 8.83 8.81 -4.59
C THR A 28 8.23 7.68 -5.43
N ILE A 29 8.83 7.37 -6.58
CA ILE A 29 8.38 6.28 -7.45
C ILE A 29 8.48 4.93 -6.73
N GLN A 30 9.58 4.66 -6.02
CA GLN A 30 9.75 3.42 -5.25
C GLN A 30 8.70 3.29 -4.14
N LEU A 31 8.43 4.38 -3.40
CA LEU A 31 7.40 4.40 -2.36
C LEU A 31 6.00 4.15 -2.94
N SER A 32 5.71 4.66 -4.14
CA SER A 32 4.46 4.39 -4.84
C SER A 32 4.31 2.90 -5.17
N GLN A 33 5.37 2.28 -5.69
CA GLN A 33 5.36 0.85 -6.03
C GLN A 33 5.19 -0.03 -4.79
N GLU A 34 5.85 0.30 -3.67
CA GLU A 34 5.66 -0.39 -2.40
C GLU A 34 4.22 -0.28 -1.89
N LEU A 35 3.64 0.93 -1.97
CA LEU A 35 2.26 1.17 -1.57
C LEU A 35 1.27 0.34 -2.39
N ASP A 36 1.48 0.24 -3.71
CA ASP A 36 0.65 -0.57 -4.60
C ASP A 36 0.68 -2.06 -4.23
N MET A 37 1.86 -2.59 -3.87
CA MET A 37 1.98 -3.98 -3.41
C MET A 37 1.18 -4.22 -2.13
N TYR A 38 1.30 -3.35 -1.12
CA TYR A 38 0.57 -3.53 0.13
C TYR A 38 -0.95 -3.43 -0.06
N ILE A 39 -1.41 -2.52 -0.92
CA ILE A 39 -2.84 -2.42 -1.26
C ILE A 39 -3.31 -3.72 -1.93
N TRP A 40 -2.53 -4.26 -2.86
CA TRP A 40 -2.88 -5.51 -3.54
C TRP A 40 -2.92 -6.71 -2.58
N GLU A 41 -1.98 -6.82 -1.66
CA GLU A 41 -1.99 -7.86 -0.62
C GLU A 41 -3.23 -7.75 0.27
N GLN A 42 -3.60 -6.53 0.68
CA GLN A 42 -4.82 -6.30 1.45
C GLN A 42 -6.09 -6.73 0.67
N GLN A 43 -6.15 -6.43 -0.64
CA GLN A 43 -7.27 -6.83 -1.49
C GLN A 43 -7.37 -8.35 -1.65
N LYS A 44 -6.25 -9.05 -1.81
CA LYS A 44 -6.23 -10.52 -1.86
C LYS A 44 -6.80 -11.16 -0.60
N ILE A 45 -6.42 -10.63 0.56
CA ILE A 45 -6.95 -11.09 1.85
C ILE A 45 -8.47 -10.88 1.89
N GLY A 46 -8.94 -9.70 1.48
CA GLY A 46 -10.38 -9.40 1.40
C GLY A 46 -11.14 -10.35 0.46
N MET A 47 -10.61 -10.63 -0.73
CA MET A 47 -11.21 -11.57 -1.68
C MET A 47 -11.25 -13.00 -1.15
N LYS A 48 -10.21 -13.45 -0.44
CA LYS A 48 -10.18 -14.79 0.15
C LYS A 48 -11.28 -14.96 1.21
N LEU A 49 -11.42 -13.98 2.10
CA LEU A 49 -12.48 -13.95 3.12
C LEU A 49 -13.89 -13.94 2.52
N LEU A 50 -14.09 -13.23 1.40
CA LEU A 50 -15.38 -13.22 0.70
C LEU A 50 -15.70 -14.59 0.07
N LYS A 51 -14.71 -15.27 -0.52
CA LYS A 51 -14.89 -16.62 -1.08
C LYS A 51 -15.24 -17.64 0.01
N GLU A 52 -14.56 -17.58 1.15
CA GLU A 52 -14.85 -18.45 2.30
C GLU A 52 -16.27 -18.21 2.84
N LYS A 53 -16.72 -16.95 2.91
CA LYS A 53 -18.10 -16.62 3.32
C LYS A 53 -19.17 -17.06 2.32
N ALA A 54 -18.87 -17.09 1.03
CA ALA A 54 -19.82 -17.50 0.00
C ALA A 54 -19.96 -19.04 -0.15
N ALA A 55 -19.05 -19.80 0.46
CA ALA A 55 -19.03 -21.27 0.42
C ALA A 55 -19.77 -21.93 1.61
N HIS A 56 -20.29 -21.12 2.55
CA HIS A 56 -21.08 -21.53 3.71
C HIS A 56 -22.52 -21.03 3.58
#